data_AF-F6M731-F1
#
_entry.id   AF-F6M731-F1
#
_cell.length_a   1.000
_cell.length_b   1.000
_cell.length_c   1.000
_cell.angle_alpha   90.00
_cell.angle_beta   90.00
_cell.angle_gamma   90.00
#
_symmetry.space_group_name_H-M   'P 1'
#
loop_
_entity.id
_entity.type
_entity.pdbx_description
1 polymer ?
#
loop_
_entity_poly.entity_id
_entity_poly.type
_entity_poly.pdbx_seq_one_letter_code
_entity_poly.pdbx_strand_id
1 'polypeptide(L)' 'QAEEAQYGRFLELHMYMTSALGKNDMKAIGLQMALDLLANKEKKDSITGLQTRTQPGRPDWSKVFQKVAAEKKGKVQVFF' A
#
# COMPACT_ATOMS: atom_id res chain seq x y z
N GLN A 1 -9.24 1.13 24.62
CA GLN A 1 -9.65 1.76 23.35
C GLN A 1 -8.56 2.76 23.00
N ALA A 2 -7.84 2.59 21.89
CA ALA A 2 -6.78 3.50 21.51
C ALA A 2 -7.40 4.80 21.00
N GLU A 3 -7.17 5.86 21.76
CA GLU A 3 -7.46 7.25 21.42
C GLU A 3 -6.42 7.69 20.39
N GLU A 4 -6.62 7.31 19.13
CA GLU A 4 -5.79 7.75 18.01
C GLU A 4 -6.62 8.62 17.05
N ALA A 5 -6.12 9.85 16.88
CA ALA A 5 -6.35 10.76 15.76
C ALA A 5 -7.53 11.75 15.83
N GLN A 6 -7.44 12.70 16.76
CA GLN A 6 -7.92 14.08 16.55
C GLN A 6 -7.01 14.86 15.54
N TYR A 7 -5.85 14.30 15.18
CA TYR A 7 -5.03 14.75 14.05
C TYR A 7 -5.56 14.12 12.76
N GLY A 8 -6.05 14.94 11.82
CA GLY A 8 -6.46 14.46 10.50
C GLY A 8 -5.37 13.61 9.83
N ARG A 9 -5.78 12.69 8.94
CA ARG A 9 -4.88 11.79 8.19
C ARG A 9 -3.95 12.62 7.28
N PHE A 10 -2.81 13.06 7.83
CA PHE A 10 -1.86 13.94 7.12
C PHE A 10 -0.90 13.17 6.21
N LEU A 11 -0.69 11.88 6.51
CA LEU A 11 0.27 11.03 5.82
C LEU A 11 -0.40 9.74 5.34
N GLU A 12 -0.35 9.50 4.03
CA GLU A 12 -0.75 8.24 3.40
C GLU A 12 0.51 7.54 2.89
N LEU A 13 0.86 6.41 3.51
CA LEU A 13 2.00 5.59 3.08
C LEU A 13 1.55 4.58 2.03
N HIS A 14 2.38 4.34 1.01
CA HIS A 14 2.20 3.30 -0.01
C HIS A 14 3.53 2.55 -0.17
N MET A 15 3.57 1.26 0.17
CA MET A 15 4.77 0.44 0.09
C MET A 15 4.72 -0.49 -1.12
N TYR A 16 5.84 -0.63 -1.84
CA TYR A 16 5.95 -1.45 -3.05
C TYR A 16 7.12 -2.44 -2.96
N MET A 17 6.83 -3.74 -3.01
CA MET A 17 7.83 -4.81 -2.98
C MET A 17 8.21 -5.23 -4.39
N THR A 18 9.27 -4.61 -4.92
CA THR A 18 9.66 -4.75 -6.33
C THR A 18 10.33 -6.09 -6.69
N SER A 19 10.80 -6.83 -5.69
CA SER A 19 11.44 -8.14 -5.85
C SER A 19 10.45 -9.31 -6.04
N ALA A 20 9.18 -9.12 -5.72
CA ALA A 20 8.19 -10.21 -5.64
C ALA A 20 7.59 -10.65 -7.00
N LEU A 21 8.11 -10.18 -8.14
CA LEU A 21 7.51 -10.40 -9.46
C LEU A 21 8.24 -11.46 -10.30
N GLY A 22 8.22 -12.71 -9.84
CA GLY A 22 8.17 -13.83 -10.78
C GLY A 22 6.71 -14.11 -11.11
N LYS A 23 6.14 -13.50 -12.17
CA LYS A 23 4.74 -13.73 -12.60
C LYS A 23 4.39 -15.22 -12.86
N ASN A 24 5.39 -16.09 -12.93
CA ASN A 24 5.27 -17.52 -13.18
C ASN A 24 5.50 -18.41 -11.94
N ASP A 25 5.77 -17.83 -10.76
CA ASP A 25 5.99 -18.61 -9.55
C ASP A 25 4.68 -18.76 -8.74
N MET A 26 4.05 -19.92 -8.88
CA MET A 26 2.82 -20.28 -8.19
C MET A 26 2.95 -20.20 -6.65
N LYS A 27 4.17 -20.36 -6.10
CA LYS A 27 4.42 -20.20 -4.66
C LYS A 27 4.35 -18.74 -4.22
N ALA A 28 4.87 -17.83 -5.04
CA ALA A 28 4.81 -16.40 -4.78
C ALA A 28 3.37 -15.88 -4.81
N ILE A 29 2.56 -16.39 -5.76
CA ILE A 29 1.12 -16.08 -5.83
C ILE A 29 0.40 -16.60 -4.58
N GLY A 30 0.64 -17.84 -4.18
CA GLY A 30 0.03 -18.42 -2.97
C GLY A 30 0.40 -17.67 -1.69
N LEU A 31 1.67 -17.26 -1.56
CA LEU A 31 2.14 -16.45 -0.43
C LEU A 31 1.47 -15.07 -0.41
N GLN A 32 1.37 -14.39 -1.56
CA GLN A 32 0.69 -13.11 -1.67
C GLN A 32 -0.78 -13.22 -1.24
N MET A 33 -1.48 -14.28 -1.66
CA MET A 33 -2.86 -14.52 -1.25
C MET A 33 -2.98 -14.78 0.25
N ALA A 34 -2.06 -15.54 0.85
CA ALA A 34 -2.06 -15.77 2.30
C ALA A 34 -1.84 -14.47 3.09
N LEU A 35 -0.89 -13.63 2.65
CA LEU A 35 -0.64 -12.31 3.22
C LEU A 35 -1.85 -11.38 3.08
N ASP A 36 -2.53 -11.41 1.94
CA ASP A 36 -3.75 -10.63 1.71
C ASP A 36 -4.89 -11.04 2.64
N LEU A 37 -5.08 -12.35 2.85
CA LEU A 37 -6.09 -12.86 3.79
C LEU A 37 -5.77 -12.48 5.23
N LEU A 38 -4.49 -12.54 5.63
CA LEU A 38 -4.04 -12.18 6.97
C LEU A 38 -4.21 -10.68 7.22
N ALA A 39 -3.80 -9.83 6.28
CA ALA A 39 -3.94 -8.38 6.37
C ALA A 39 -5.42 -7.93 6.46
N ASN A 40 -6.31 -8.57 5.70
CA ASN A 40 -7.75 -8.30 5.76
C ASN A 40 -8.37 -8.68 7.13
N LYS A 41 -7.87 -9.75 7.76
CA LYS A 41 -8.33 -10.19 9.08
C LYS A 41 -7.82 -9.28 10.20
N GLU A 42 -6.56 -8.84 10.12
CA GLU A 42 -5.90 -8.09 11.19
C GLU A 42 -5.99 -6.56 11.02
N LYS A 43 -6.46 -6.07 9.86
CA LYS A 43 -6.43 -4.65 9.45
C LYS A 43 -5.04 -4.02 9.55
N LYS A 44 -4.01 -4.85 9.51
CA LYS A 44 -2.59 -4.49 9.59
C LYS A 44 -1.83 -5.40 8.64
N ASP A 45 -0.89 -4.83 7.90
CA ASP A 45 0.06 -5.54 7.06
C ASP A 45 1.01 -6.35 7.94
N SER A 46 1.04 -7.67 7.76
CA SER A 46 1.79 -8.58 8.64
C SER A 46 3.30 -8.57 8.41
N ILE A 47 3.79 -7.90 7.35
CA ILE A 47 5.23 -7.75 7.08
C ILE A 47 5.76 -6.50 7.81
N THR A 48 4.98 -5.43 7.81
CA THR A 48 5.43 -4.10 8.26
C THR A 48 4.79 -3.66 9.58
N GLY A 49 3.70 -4.31 10.00
CA GLY A 49 2.89 -3.92 11.15
C GLY A 49 2.05 -2.65 10.92
N LEU A 50 2.15 -2.02 9.75
CA LEU A 50 1.42 -0.81 9.39
C LEU A 50 0.00 -1.15 8.93
N GLN A 51 -0.95 -0.23 9.08
CA GLN A 51 -2.28 -0.39 8.44
C GLN A 51 -2.18 -0.36 6.90
N THR A 52 -1.13 0.27 6.37
CA THR A 52 -0.85 0.34 4.93
C THR A 52 -0.41 -1.02 4.39
N ARG A 53 -1.09 -1.46 3.32
CA ARG A 53 -0.78 -2.70 2.60
C ARG A 53 0.44 -2.55 1.69
N THR A 54 1.35 -3.52 1.75
CA THR A 54 2.47 -3.65 0.81
C THR A 54 1.97 -4.21 -0.53
N GLN A 55 2.19 -3.47 -1.61
CA GLN A 55 1.82 -3.87 -2.96
C GLN A 55 2.98 -4.60 -3.62
N PRO A 56 2.78 -5.81 -4.19
CA PRO A 56 3.83 -6.47 -4.94
C PRO A 56 4.09 -5.74 -6.26
N GLY A 57 5.36 -5.68 -6.65
CA GLY A 57 5.79 -5.11 -7.93
C GLY A 57 6.20 -3.65 -7.89
N ARG A 58 6.45 -3.10 -9.09
CA ARG A 58 6.79 -1.68 -9.27
C ARG A 58 5.53 -0.82 -9.21
N PRO A 59 5.59 0.38 -8.62
CA PRO A 59 4.47 1.31 -8.61
C PRO A 59 4.06 1.71 -10.02
N ASP A 60 2.75 1.71 -10.28
CA ASP A 60 2.17 2.37 -11.44
C ASP A 60 1.98 3.85 -11.11
N TRP A 61 3.00 4.65 -11.41
CA TRP A 61 2.99 6.09 -11.15
C TRP A 61 1.86 6.83 -11.86
N SER A 62 1.45 6.37 -13.05
CA SER A 62 0.32 6.96 -13.78
C SER A 62 -0.97 6.83 -12.95
N LYS A 63 -1.24 5.61 -12.47
CA LYS A 63 -2.41 5.35 -11.62
C LYS A 63 -2.36 6.12 -10.31
N VAL A 64 -1.19 6.19 -9.66
CA VAL A 64 -1.01 6.93 -8.40
C VAL A 64 -1.29 8.41 -8.61
N PHE A 65 -0.71 9.04 -9.65
CA PHE A 65 -0.92 10.46 -9.92
C PHE A 65 -2.34 10.77 -10.38
N GLN A 66 -3.00 9.87 -11.13
CA GLN A 66 -4.41 10.02 -11.47
C GLN A 66 -5.31 10.04 -10.23
N LYS A 67 -5.06 9.18 -9.24
CA LYS A 67 -5.79 9.20 -7.96
C LYS A 67 -5.59 10.55 -7.25
N VAL A 68 -4.35 11.03 -7.14
CA VAL A 68 -4.05 12.32 -6.50
C VAL A 68 -4.75 13.49 -7.20
N ALA A 69 -4.78 13.47 -8.54
CA ALA A 69 -5.47 14.48 -9.34
C ALA A 69 -7.00 14.46 -9.08
N ALA A 70 -7.60 13.27 -8.99
CA ALA A 70 -9.03 13.10 -8.73
C ALA A 70 -9.45 13.63 -7.35
N GLU A 71 -8.55 13.59 -6.37
CA GLU A 71 -8.80 14.11 -5.01
C GLU A 71 -8.73 15.64 -4.90
N LYS A 72 -8.36 16.36 -5.98
CA LYS A 72 -8.35 17.83 -6.07
C LYS A 72 -7.64 18.51 -4.89
N LYS A 73 -6.46 18.02 -4.50
CA LYS A 73 -5.64 18.54 -3.39
C LYS A 73 -4.95 19.89 -3.65
N GLY A 74 -5.24 20.55 -4.78
CA GLY A 74 -4.58 21.80 -5.18
C GLY A 74 -3.24 21.56 -5.89
N LYS A 75 -2.26 22.45 -5.66
CA LYS A 75 -0.93 22.35 -6.28
C LYS A 75 -0.13 21.22 -5.62
N VAL A 76 0.28 20.23 -6.41
CA VAL A 76 1.03 19.04 -5.97
C VAL A 76 2.51 19.20 -6.31
N GLN A 77 3.38 18.76 -5.41
CA GLN A 77 4.82 18.64 -5.62
C GLN A 77 5.24 17.18 -5.42
N VAL A 78 6.20 16.71 -6.23
CA VAL A 78 6.76 15.35 -6.15
C VAL A 78 8.24 15.45 -5.82
N PHE A 79 8.69 14.67 -4.85
CA PHE A 79 10.08 14.55 -4.42
C PHE A 79 10.54 13.11 -4.65
N PHE A 80 11.79 12.92 -5.07
CA PHE A 80 12.42 11.62 -5.34
C PHE A 80 13.64 11.42 -4.44
#